data_AF-A0A5M6DDE8-F1
#
_entry.id   AF-A0A5M6DDE8-F1
#
_cell.length_a   1.000
_cell.length_b   1.000
_cell.length_c   1.000
_cell.angle_alpha   90.00
_cell.angle_beta   90.00
_cell.angle_gamma   90.00
#
_symmetry.space_group_name_H-M   'P 1'
#
loop_
_entity.id
_entity.type
_entity.pdbx_description
1 polymer ?
#
loop_
_entity_poly.entity_id
_entity_poly.type
_entity_poly.pdbx_seq_one_letter_code
_entity_poly.pdbx_strand_id
1 'polypeptide(L)'
;MPLRKLWNSICGSSTKPSADPKSVAATSAPSTAESAGTVSAGTVAAEPPKVLKRSRGITLTREAKKICRLIPSSTVGSVLEVSVGDGSRAAAILQSLRKAQPETTVRYIAVDLFELGGNPLSLREFHRQLREQHAQAQLVPMPTPAGLQRVAHTFGSVDLILWGAQRAPGNEELRVLARLCKPETTCLSIGPDGWLKVSQVNQLGASLPQDEAPARAA
;
A
#
# COMPACT_ATOMS: atom_id res chain seq x y z
N MET A 1 -35.39 17.49 2.80
CA MET A 1 -35.50 16.08 2.35
C MET A 1 -34.21 15.34 2.70
N PRO A 2 -34.21 14.04 3.02
CA PRO A 2 -33.02 13.32 3.48
C PRO A 2 -32.05 12.96 2.34
N LEU A 3 -30.76 13.24 2.53
CA LEU A 3 -29.69 13.15 1.52
C LEU A 3 -29.41 11.74 0.97
N ARG A 4 -29.94 10.68 1.59
CA ARG A 4 -29.71 9.28 1.18
C ARG A 4 -30.17 8.95 -0.25
N LYS A 5 -31.06 9.75 -0.85
CA LYS A 5 -31.55 9.50 -2.22
C LYS A 5 -30.52 9.81 -3.32
N LEU A 6 -29.49 10.61 -3.06
CA LEU A 6 -28.56 11.05 -4.11
C LEU A 6 -27.55 9.96 -4.52
N TRP A 7 -27.15 9.10 -3.59
CA TRP A 7 -26.04 8.16 -3.79
C TRP A 7 -26.39 7.00 -4.73
N ASN A 8 -27.66 6.57 -4.71
CA ASN A 8 -28.19 5.54 -5.62
C ASN A 8 -28.22 5.97 -7.10
N SER A 9 -27.97 7.25 -7.41
CA SER A 9 -27.98 7.76 -8.79
C SER A 9 -26.60 7.74 -9.48
N ILE A 10 -25.52 7.40 -8.76
CA ILE A 10 -24.14 7.49 -9.28
C ILE A 10 -23.55 6.10 -9.55
N CYS A 11 -23.91 5.09 -8.76
CA CYS A 11 -23.56 3.70 -9.02
C CYS A 11 -24.55 3.10 -10.04
N GLY A 12 -24.21 3.18 -11.33
CA GLY A 12 -25.09 2.83 -12.44
C GLY A 12 -25.69 1.42 -12.36
N SER A 13 -27.00 1.33 -12.10
CA SER A 13 -27.77 0.09 -12.18
C SER A 13 -28.08 -0.26 -13.64
N SER A 14 -27.69 -1.45 -14.07
CA SER A 14 -27.92 -1.96 -15.43
C SER A 14 -29.40 -1.96 -15.82
N THR A 15 -29.73 -1.37 -16.98
CA THR A 15 -31.07 -1.36 -17.57
C THR A 15 -31.06 -2.03 -18.94
N LYS A 16 -31.34 -3.34 -18.97
CA LYS A 16 -31.81 -4.01 -20.19
C LYS A 16 -33.28 -3.63 -20.43
N PRO A 17 -33.67 -3.12 -21.61
CA PRO A 17 -35.07 -3.04 -22.00
C PRO A 17 -35.61 -4.40 -22.47
N SER A 18 -36.86 -4.69 -22.10
CA SER A 18 -37.75 -5.67 -22.75
C SER A 18 -38.57 -4.93 -23.83
N ALA A 19 -39.25 -5.52 -24.82
CA ALA A 19 -39.48 -6.94 -25.14
C ALA A 19 -39.21 -7.19 -26.66
N ASP A 20 -39.95 -7.88 -27.55
CA ASP A 20 -41.24 -8.61 -27.49
C ASP A 20 -41.28 -9.74 -28.59
N PRO A 21 -42.39 -10.37 -29.08
CA PRO A 21 -42.45 -11.84 -29.03
C PRO A 21 -42.73 -12.58 -30.37
N LYS A 22 -42.36 -13.87 -30.43
CA LYS A 22 -43.05 -14.87 -31.28
C LYS A 22 -42.80 -16.33 -30.85
N SER A 23 -43.90 -17.09 -30.73
CA SER A 23 -44.15 -18.54 -30.97
C SER A 23 -42.98 -19.55 -31.07
N VAL A 24 -43.06 -20.82 -30.61
CA VAL A 24 -44.25 -21.72 -30.49
C VAL A 24 -44.07 -22.79 -29.37
N ALA A 25 -45.21 -23.27 -28.84
CA ALA A 25 -45.56 -24.63 -28.33
C ALA A 25 -44.60 -25.53 -27.50
N ALA A 26 -45.15 -26.04 -26.37
CA ALA A 26 -45.09 -27.41 -25.80
C ALA A 26 -45.02 -27.35 -24.24
N THR A 27 -46.12 -27.32 -23.50
CA THR A 27 -47.00 -28.46 -23.15
C THR A 27 -46.33 -29.54 -22.29
N SER A 28 -46.36 -29.39 -20.97
CA SER A 28 -46.82 -30.43 -20.02
C SER A 28 -46.84 -29.94 -18.55
N ALA A 29 -47.76 -30.52 -17.78
CA ALA A 29 -48.01 -30.38 -16.33
C ALA A 29 -48.68 -31.71 -15.88
N PRO A 30 -49.02 -31.98 -14.60
CA PRO A 30 -49.00 -31.11 -13.41
C PRO A 30 -48.47 -31.79 -12.10
N SER A 31 -48.80 -31.18 -10.94
CA SER A 31 -49.05 -31.79 -9.61
C SER A 31 -48.09 -31.51 -8.44
N THR A 32 -48.49 -30.54 -7.61
CA THR A 32 -48.88 -30.71 -6.18
C THR A 32 -47.97 -31.44 -5.17
N ALA A 33 -47.29 -30.66 -4.30
CA ALA A 33 -47.30 -30.72 -2.82
C ALA A 33 -46.46 -29.52 -2.30
N GLU A 34 -46.95 -28.60 -1.47
CA GLU A 34 -47.28 -28.72 -0.04
C GLU A 34 -46.16 -29.25 0.88
N SER A 35 -45.47 -28.32 1.56
CA SER A 35 -45.26 -28.38 3.02
C SER A 35 -44.75 -27.03 3.56
N ALA A 36 -45.28 -26.60 4.71
CA ALA A 36 -44.79 -25.43 5.43
C ALA A 36 -43.63 -25.80 6.38
N GLY A 37 -42.65 -24.90 6.55
CA GLY A 37 -41.48 -25.09 7.40
C GLY A 37 -41.21 -23.88 8.29
N THR A 38 -41.96 -23.78 9.39
CA THR A 38 -41.74 -22.79 10.45
C THR A 38 -40.64 -23.25 11.42
N VAL A 39 -40.12 -22.32 12.23
CA VAL A 39 -39.07 -22.46 13.27
C VAL A 39 -37.62 -22.44 12.76
N SER A 40 -36.63 -21.89 13.47
CA SER A 40 -36.69 -21.22 14.79
C SER A 40 -35.66 -20.07 14.92
N ALA A 41 -35.93 -19.12 15.81
CA ALA A 41 -35.00 -18.04 16.13
C ALA A 41 -33.95 -18.51 17.16
N GLY A 42 -32.72 -18.71 16.71
CA GLY A 42 -31.60 -19.13 17.56
C GLY A 42 -30.88 -17.96 18.24
N THR A 43 -31.36 -17.54 19.42
CA THR A 43 -30.69 -16.52 20.25
C THR A 43 -29.41 -17.08 20.88
N VAL A 44 -28.29 -17.02 20.15
CA VAL A 44 -26.97 -17.34 20.72
C VAL A 44 -26.52 -16.20 21.63
N ALA A 45 -26.28 -16.52 22.91
CA ALA A 45 -25.91 -15.52 23.91
C ALA A 45 -24.58 -14.82 23.56
N ALA A 46 -24.53 -13.51 23.79
CA ALA A 46 -23.33 -12.72 23.56
C ALA A 46 -22.26 -13.02 24.64
N GLU A 47 -21.26 -13.83 24.28
CA GLU A 47 -20.04 -13.97 25.10
C GLU A 47 -19.38 -12.59 25.24
N PRO A 48 -19.03 -12.14 26.46
CA PRO A 48 -18.48 -10.80 26.66
C PRO A 48 -17.15 -10.63 25.91
N PRO A 49 -16.90 -9.48 25.26
CA PRO A 49 -15.76 -9.30 24.37
C PRO A 49 -14.44 -9.43 25.13
N LYS A 50 -13.71 -10.51 24.84
CA LYS A 50 -12.39 -10.82 25.42
C LYS A 50 -11.45 -9.62 25.22
N VAL A 51 -11.03 -9.03 26.34
CA VAL A 51 -10.25 -7.78 26.38
C VAL A 51 -9.05 -7.86 25.45
N LEU A 52 -9.04 -6.99 24.43
CA LEU A 52 -7.96 -6.92 23.45
C LEU A 52 -6.64 -6.67 24.16
N LYS A 53 -5.72 -7.64 24.07
CA LYS A 53 -4.39 -7.55 24.66
C LYS A 53 -3.69 -6.31 24.10
N ARG A 54 -3.34 -5.36 24.99
CA ARG A 54 -2.60 -4.14 24.64
C ARG A 54 -1.44 -4.51 23.72
N SER A 55 -1.35 -3.83 22.58
CA SER A 55 -0.32 -4.11 21.58
C SER A 55 1.06 -4.05 22.22
N ARG A 56 1.81 -5.15 22.13
CA ARG A 56 3.19 -5.20 22.61
C ARG A 56 3.97 -4.10 21.91
N GLY A 57 4.63 -3.22 22.68
CA GLY A 57 5.39 -2.12 22.13
C GLY A 57 6.42 -2.65 21.14
N ILE A 58 6.30 -2.26 19.87
CA ILE A 58 7.23 -2.69 18.81
C ILE A 58 8.61 -2.14 19.15
N THR A 59 9.52 -3.03 19.54
CA THR A 59 10.92 -2.69 19.80
C THR A 59 11.57 -2.29 18.48
N LEU A 60 11.54 -0.99 18.18
CA LEU A 60 12.14 -0.42 16.96
C LEU A 60 13.57 -0.93 16.77
N THR A 61 13.82 -1.55 15.61
CA THR A 61 15.12 -2.13 15.25
C THR A 61 16.21 -1.06 15.25
N ARG A 62 17.48 -1.50 15.33
CA ARG A 62 18.63 -0.57 15.29
C ARG A 62 18.62 0.28 14.01
N GLU A 63 18.19 -0.30 12.89
CA GLU A 63 18.05 0.37 11.60
C GLU A 63 16.89 1.35 11.56
N ALA A 64 15.70 0.95 12.04
CA ALA A 64 14.56 1.87 12.18
C ALA A 64 14.94 3.13 12.98
N LYS A 65 15.71 2.96 14.07
CA LYS A 65 16.25 4.06 14.87
C LYS A 65 17.30 4.92 14.14
N LYS A 66 18.02 4.38 13.13
CA LYS A 66 18.85 5.20 12.23
C LYS A 66 17.97 6.03 11.29
N ILE A 67 17.02 5.39 10.60
CA ILE A 67 16.14 6.05 9.61
C ILE A 67 15.39 7.22 10.24
N CYS A 68 14.77 7.01 11.41
CA CYS A 68 14.00 8.04 12.09
C CYS A 68 14.85 9.19 12.69
N ARG A 69 16.18 9.17 12.54
CA ARG A 69 17.09 10.31 12.79
C ARG A 69 17.53 11.03 11.51
N LEU A 70 17.38 10.39 10.34
CA LEU A 70 17.70 10.94 9.01
C LEU A 70 16.49 11.62 8.36
N ILE A 71 15.28 11.19 8.73
CA ILE A 71 14.03 11.89 8.41
C ILE A 71 14.07 13.28 9.10
N PRO A 72 13.85 14.38 8.35
CA PRO A 72 13.85 15.72 8.94
C PRO A 72 12.66 15.94 9.87
N SER A 73 12.76 16.93 10.76
CA SER A 73 11.66 17.39 11.61
C SER A 73 10.59 18.21 10.87
N SER A 74 10.80 18.51 9.58
CA SER A 74 9.84 19.21 8.72
C SER A 74 8.60 18.38 8.41
N THR A 75 7.55 19.04 7.92
CA THR A 75 6.23 18.41 7.69
C THR A 75 6.24 17.44 6.51
N VAL A 76 6.30 16.14 6.79
CA VAL A 76 6.31 15.07 5.77
C VAL A 76 4.87 14.64 5.50
N GLY A 77 4.21 15.32 4.56
CA GLY A 77 2.84 14.97 4.15
C GLY A 77 2.77 13.69 3.31
N SER A 78 3.84 13.34 2.61
CA SER A 78 3.90 12.22 1.67
C SER A 78 5.23 11.46 1.72
N VAL A 79 5.13 10.13 1.78
CA VAL A 79 6.25 9.18 1.75
C VAL A 79 6.08 8.26 0.56
N LEU A 80 7.15 8.06 -0.21
CA LEU A 80 7.28 7.02 -1.23
C LEU A 80 8.31 5.98 -0.78
N GLU A 81 7.89 4.72 -0.69
CA GLU A 81 8.78 3.59 -0.45
C GLU A 81 8.88 2.68 -1.67
N VAL A 82 10.11 2.29 -2.01
CA VAL A 82 10.43 1.26 -3.00
C VAL A 82 11.00 0.05 -2.27
N SER A 83 10.46 -1.13 -2.55
CA SER A 83 10.83 -2.42 -1.91
C SER A 83 10.64 -2.39 -0.39
N VAL A 84 9.37 -2.54 0.03
CA VAL A 84 8.87 -2.51 1.41
C VAL A 84 9.51 -3.60 2.29
N GLY A 85 9.72 -4.79 1.74
CA GLY A 85 10.15 -5.95 2.53
C GLY A 85 9.04 -6.40 3.50
N ASP A 86 9.35 -6.51 4.79
CA ASP A 86 8.43 -7.01 5.82
C ASP A 86 7.41 -5.97 6.36
N GLY A 87 7.54 -4.71 5.95
CA GLY A 87 6.69 -3.60 6.39
C GLY A 87 7.00 -3.05 7.79
N SER A 88 7.90 -3.68 8.55
CA SER A 88 8.29 -3.23 9.90
C SER A 88 8.91 -1.83 9.88
N ARG A 89 9.66 -1.53 8.81
CA ARG A 89 10.27 -0.23 8.51
C ARG A 89 9.22 0.86 8.27
N ALA A 90 8.20 0.60 7.46
CA ALA A 90 7.12 1.54 7.22
C ALA A 90 6.34 1.86 8.51
N ALA A 91 6.03 0.84 9.31
CA ALA A 91 5.38 1.01 10.61
C ALA A 91 6.23 1.85 11.59
N ALA A 92 7.54 1.61 11.63
CA ALA A 92 8.48 2.40 12.43
C ALA A 92 8.53 3.88 12.01
N ILE A 93 8.61 4.14 10.70
CA ILE A 93 8.65 5.48 10.12
C ILE A 93 7.37 6.24 10.42
N LEU A 94 6.20 5.62 10.18
CA LEU A 94 4.90 6.24 10.47
C LEU A 94 4.69 6.51 11.96
N GLN A 95 5.11 5.59 12.84
CA GLN A 95 5.05 5.81 14.29
C GLN A 95 5.95 6.99 14.72
N SER A 96 7.09 7.20 14.05
CA SER A 96 7.98 8.33 14.32
C SER A 96 7.46 9.65 13.76
N LEU A 97 6.93 9.67 12.53
CA LEU A 97 6.28 10.84 11.94
C LEU A 97 5.09 11.29 12.80
N ARG A 98 4.21 10.36 13.21
CA ARG A 98 3.06 10.66 14.08
C ARG A 98 3.46 11.20 15.46
N LYS A 99 4.65 10.88 15.98
CA LYS A 99 5.18 11.46 17.23
C LYS A 99 5.68 12.89 17.05
N ALA A 100 6.17 13.25 15.87
CA ALA A 100 6.58 14.61 15.54
C ALA A 100 5.38 15.49 15.12
N GLN A 101 4.40 14.90 14.42
CA GLN A 101 3.28 15.57 13.76
C GLN A 101 1.98 14.78 13.99
N PRO A 102 1.36 14.87 15.19
CA PRO A 102 0.19 14.05 15.55
C PRO A 102 -1.06 14.35 14.70
N GLU A 103 -1.22 15.60 14.25
CA GLU A 103 -2.36 16.06 13.45
C GLU A 103 -2.21 15.78 11.94
N THR A 104 -1.00 15.43 11.47
CA THR A 104 -0.72 15.28 10.04
C THR A 104 -0.97 13.85 9.56
N THR A 105 -2.01 13.67 8.75
CA THR A 105 -2.28 12.38 8.09
C THR A 105 -1.29 12.17 6.94
N VAL A 106 -0.28 11.31 7.16
CA VAL A 106 0.74 10.98 6.15
C VAL A 106 0.15 10.12 5.03
N ARG A 107 0.39 10.50 3.77
CA ARG A 107 0.14 9.66 2.60
C ARG A 107 1.32 8.72 2.38
N TYR A 108 1.08 7.41 2.44
CA TYR A 108 2.13 6.39 2.31
C TYR A 108 1.97 5.62 1.00
N ILE A 109 2.82 5.93 0.03
CA ILE A 109 2.86 5.34 -1.30
C ILE A 109 3.93 4.25 -1.30
N ALA A 110 3.60 3.04 -1.73
CA ALA A 110 4.54 1.92 -1.74
C ALA A 110 4.55 1.18 -3.07
N VAL A 111 5.75 1.00 -3.63
CA VAL A 111 6.05 0.29 -4.87
C VAL A 111 6.82 -0.99 -4.52
N ASP A 112 6.14 -2.13 -4.63
CA ASP A 112 6.65 -3.47 -4.37
C ASP A 112 5.87 -4.45 -5.25
N LEU A 113 6.29 -5.71 -5.32
CA LEU A 113 5.50 -6.79 -5.92
C LEU A 113 4.62 -7.50 -4.86
N PHE A 114 4.92 -7.36 -3.56
CA PHE A 114 4.22 -8.06 -2.48
C PHE A 114 4.17 -9.58 -2.75
N GLU A 115 3.03 -10.24 -2.54
CA GLU A 115 2.88 -11.68 -2.79
C GLU A 115 3.26 -12.10 -4.24
N LEU A 116 3.14 -11.19 -5.22
CA LEU A 116 3.50 -11.47 -6.62
C LEU A 116 5.02 -11.54 -6.86
N GLY A 117 5.82 -11.07 -5.90
CA GLY A 117 7.29 -11.14 -5.92
C GLY A 117 7.86 -12.22 -5.00
N GLY A 118 7.01 -13.08 -4.41
CA GLY A 118 7.42 -14.05 -3.40
C GLY A 118 7.73 -13.44 -2.02
N ASN A 119 7.39 -12.17 -1.80
CA ASN A 119 7.51 -11.54 -0.48
C ASN A 119 6.44 -12.14 0.47
N PRO A 120 6.79 -12.60 1.69
CA PRO A 120 5.81 -13.11 2.66
C PRO A 120 4.81 -12.04 3.14
N LEU A 121 5.11 -10.74 2.97
CA LEU A 121 4.16 -9.67 3.27
C LEU A 121 3.14 -9.50 2.14
N SER A 122 1.89 -9.90 2.41
CA SER A 122 0.80 -9.66 1.47
C SER A 122 0.32 -8.20 1.45
N LEU A 123 -0.13 -7.72 0.28
CA LEU A 123 -0.69 -6.39 0.07
C LEU A 123 -1.83 -6.09 1.05
N ARG A 124 -2.69 -7.08 1.31
CA ARG A 124 -3.81 -6.97 2.25
C ARG A 124 -3.34 -6.67 3.68
N GLU A 125 -2.23 -7.28 4.09
CA GLU A 125 -1.69 -7.14 5.43
C GLU A 125 -0.88 -5.87 5.59
N PHE A 126 -0.12 -5.47 4.58
CA PHE A 126 0.52 -4.17 4.59
C PHE A 126 -0.52 -3.03 4.62
N HIS A 127 -1.60 -3.14 3.84
CA HIS A 127 -2.74 -2.22 3.90
C HIS A 127 -3.48 -2.23 5.25
N ARG A 128 -3.37 -3.30 6.05
CA ARG A 128 -3.83 -3.35 7.45
C ARG A 128 -2.86 -2.58 8.36
N GLN A 129 -1.57 -2.91 8.31
CA GLN A 129 -0.51 -2.27 9.11
C GLN A 129 -0.49 -0.73 8.93
N LEU A 130 -0.54 -0.24 7.69
CA LEU A 130 -0.53 1.21 7.40
C LEU A 130 -1.75 1.94 7.99
N ARG A 131 -2.94 1.32 7.94
CA ARG A 131 -4.16 1.90 8.52
C ARG A 131 -4.16 1.88 10.05
N GLU A 132 -3.53 0.88 10.68
CA GLU A 132 -3.29 0.87 12.13
C GLU A 132 -2.37 2.02 12.58
N GLN A 133 -1.50 2.52 11.69
CA GLN A 133 -0.71 3.75 11.91
C GLN A 133 -1.42 5.05 11.45
N HIS A 134 -2.69 4.97 11.05
CA HIS A 134 -3.51 6.08 10.51
C HIS A 134 -2.98 6.72 9.20
N ALA A 135 -2.18 6.00 8.42
CA ALA A 135 -1.68 6.51 7.13
C ALA A 135 -2.69 6.32 5.98
N GLN A 136 -2.71 7.27 5.04
CA GLN A 136 -3.39 7.11 3.76
C GLN A 136 -2.54 6.22 2.84
N ALA A 137 -2.75 4.91 2.94
CA ALA A 137 -2.05 3.92 2.14
C ALA A 137 -2.40 4.01 0.64
N GLN A 138 -1.38 3.89 -0.21
CA GLN A 138 -1.47 3.87 -1.67
C GLN A 138 -0.51 2.80 -2.21
N LEU A 139 -1.02 1.58 -2.40
CA LEU A 139 -0.19 0.41 -2.73
C LEU A 139 -0.17 0.17 -4.25
N VAL A 140 1.04 -0.02 -4.78
CA VAL A 140 1.31 -0.19 -6.20
C VAL A 140 2.01 -1.54 -6.42
N PRO A 141 1.24 -2.65 -6.56
CA PRO A 141 1.76 -4.01 -6.75
C PRO A 141 2.33 -4.20 -8.18
N MET A 142 3.48 -3.58 -8.48
CA MET A 142 4.07 -3.55 -9.81
C MET A 142 5.61 -3.47 -9.73
N PRO A 143 6.36 -3.96 -10.74
CA PRO A 143 7.81 -3.80 -10.80
C PRO A 143 8.23 -2.33 -10.70
N THR A 144 9.35 -2.04 -10.03
CA THR A 144 9.79 -0.67 -9.70
C THR A 144 9.72 0.35 -10.85
N PRO A 145 10.17 0.07 -12.09
CA PRO A 145 10.11 1.06 -13.17
C PRO A 145 8.68 1.46 -13.53
N ALA A 146 7.77 0.48 -13.62
CA ALA A 146 6.35 0.72 -13.91
C ALA A 146 5.63 1.36 -12.72
N GLY A 147 5.98 0.94 -11.50
CA GLY A 147 5.45 1.50 -10.26
C GLY A 147 5.75 3.00 -10.13
N LEU A 148 7.01 3.39 -10.32
CA LEU A 148 7.44 4.79 -10.28
C LEU A 148 6.73 5.65 -11.35
N GLN A 149 6.62 5.18 -12.60
CA GLN A 149 5.90 5.89 -13.65
C GLN A 149 4.43 6.14 -13.26
N ARG A 150 3.75 5.12 -12.73
CA ARG A 150 2.37 5.26 -12.22
C ARG A 150 2.29 6.24 -11.05
N VAL A 151 3.23 6.21 -10.12
CA VAL A 151 3.29 7.15 -8.99
C VAL A 151 3.44 8.59 -9.48
N ALA A 152 4.36 8.85 -10.41
CA ALA A 152 4.56 10.18 -10.99
C ALA A 152 3.35 10.72 -11.76
N HIS A 153 2.56 9.85 -12.39
CA HIS A 153 1.33 10.25 -13.08
C HIS A 153 0.08 10.33 -12.18
N THR A 154 0.07 9.66 -11.02
CA THR A 154 -1.10 9.60 -10.12
C THR A 154 -1.02 10.57 -8.95
N PHE A 155 0.17 10.78 -8.37
CA PHE A 155 0.34 11.51 -7.11
C PHE A 155 1.16 12.78 -7.21
N GLY A 156 1.93 12.97 -8.29
CA GLY A 156 2.88 14.07 -8.41
C GLY A 156 4.06 13.92 -7.44
N SER A 157 4.60 15.04 -6.97
CA SER A 157 5.84 15.08 -6.19
C SER A 157 5.65 14.84 -4.68
N VAL A 158 6.66 14.20 -4.06
CA VAL A 158 6.61 13.64 -2.69
C VAL A 158 7.68 14.25 -1.78
N ASP A 159 7.50 14.14 -0.45
CA ASP A 159 8.35 14.86 0.53
C ASP A 159 9.50 13.98 1.09
N LEU A 160 9.28 12.66 1.16
CA LEU A 160 10.27 11.66 1.57
C LEU A 160 10.30 10.50 0.58
N ILE A 161 11.48 10.16 0.07
CA ILE A 161 11.71 8.97 -0.77
C ILE A 161 12.62 7.98 -0.04
N LEU A 162 12.18 6.72 0.02
CA LEU A 162 12.87 5.60 0.65
C LEU A 162 13.22 4.56 -0.40
N TRP A 163 14.49 4.46 -0.78
CA TRP A 163 14.99 3.45 -1.71
C TRP A 163 15.48 2.21 -0.95
N GLY A 164 14.56 1.26 -0.73
CA GLY A 164 14.81 0.00 -0.03
C GLY A 164 15.26 -1.15 -0.94
N ALA A 165 15.43 -0.92 -2.25
CA ALA A 165 15.89 -1.95 -3.18
C ALA A 165 17.40 -2.14 -3.07
N GLN A 166 17.85 -3.39 -3.05
CA GLN A 166 19.28 -3.78 -2.96
C GLN A 166 20.02 -3.67 -4.31
N ARG A 167 19.77 -2.56 -5.02
CA ARG A 167 20.45 -2.17 -6.28
C ARG A 167 20.38 -0.67 -6.47
N ALA A 168 21.24 -0.10 -7.31
CA ALA A 168 21.04 1.25 -7.81
C ALA A 168 19.74 1.36 -8.66
N PRO A 169 19.07 2.53 -8.67
CA PRO A 169 18.03 2.84 -9.65
C PRO A 169 18.63 2.93 -11.06
N GLY A 170 17.91 2.46 -12.07
CA GLY A 170 18.29 2.62 -13.47
C GLY A 170 18.03 4.03 -13.99
N ASN A 171 18.61 4.38 -15.15
CA ASN A 171 18.50 5.72 -15.74
C ASN A 171 17.06 6.23 -15.89
N GLU A 172 16.11 5.38 -16.29
CA GLU A 172 14.70 5.78 -16.38
C GLU A 172 14.06 5.99 -15.00
N GLU A 173 14.42 5.17 -14.00
CA GLU A 173 13.94 5.34 -12.63
C GLU A 173 14.48 6.64 -12.02
N LEU A 174 15.75 6.97 -12.25
CA LEU A 174 16.36 8.25 -11.88
C LEU A 174 15.62 9.45 -12.50
N ARG A 175 15.27 9.40 -13.80
CA ARG A 175 14.48 10.46 -14.46
C ARG A 175 13.09 10.62 -13.84
N VAL A 176 12.43 9.52 -13.47
CA VAL A 176 11.11 9.57 -12.82
C VAL A 176 11.22 10.08 -11.38
N LEU A 177 12.20 9.61 -10.61
CA LEU A 177 12.48 10.07 -9.25
C LEU A 177 12.84 11.57 -9.23
N ALA A 178 13.56 12.08 -10.22
CA ALA A 178 13.82 13.52 -10.37
C ALA A 178 12.52 14.33 -10.59
N ARG A 179 11.53 13.79 -11.33
CA ARG A 179 10.18 14.40 -11.46
C ARG A 179 9.34 14.29 -10.19
N LEU A 180 9.65 13.33 -9.31
CA LEU A 180 8.97 13.12 -8.03
C LEU A 180 9.53 14.02 -6.91
N CYS A 181 10.70 14.62 -7.08
CA CYS A 181 11.32 15.49 -6.09
C CYS A 181 10.88 16.96 -6.19
N LYS A 182 10.79 17.58 -5.02
CA LYS A 182 10.74 19.02 -4.73
C LYS A 182 12.13 19.42 -4.17
N PRO A 183 12.46 20.72 -4.03
CA PRO A 183 13.70 21.14 -3.37
C PRO A 183 13.88 20.58 -1.94
N GLU A 184 12.78 20.42 -1.20
CA GLU A 184 12.76 19.90 0.18
C GLU A 184 12.74 18.36 0.29
N THR A 185 12.65 17.64 -0.84
CA THR A 185 12.45 16.17 -0.80
C THR A 185 13.66 15.46 -0.25
N THR A 186 13.51 14.86 0.92
CA THR A 186 14.58 14.03 1.51
C THR A 186 14.61 12.66 0.82
N CYS A 187 15.74 12.31 0.22
CA CYS A 187 16.00 11.00 -0.33
C CYS A 187 16.85 10.18 0.65
N LEU A 188 16.42 8.96 0.99
CA LEU A 188 17.20 7.99 1.78
C LEU A 188 17.37 6.70 0.96
N SER A 189 18.54 6.07 1.04
CA SER A 189 18.77 4.72 0.47
C SER A 189 19.49 3.80 1.45
N ILE A 190 19.36 2.49 1.22
CA ILE A 190 20.26 1.50 1.82
C ILE A 190 21.67 1.68 1.25
N GLY A 191 22.67 1.63 2.12
CA GLY A 191 24.09 1.45 1.83
C GLY A 191 24.68 0.37 2.75
N PRO A 192 26.01 0.14 2.74
CA PRO A 192 26.65 -0.97 3.44
C PRO A 192 26.47 -0.91 4.97
N ASP A 193 26.60 0.28 5.56
CA ASP A 193 26.33 0.51 6.99
C ASP A 193 24.83 0.67 7.32
N GLY A 194 23.93 0.32 6.40
CA GLY A 194 22.50 0.58 6.46
C GLY A 194 22.12 1.93 5.85
N TRP A 195 21.06 2.56 6.37
CA TRP A 195 20.44 3.72 5.72
C TRP A 195 21.29 5.00 5.79
N LEU A 196 21.37 5.69 4.66
CA LEU A 196 22.07 6.96 4.46
C LEU A 196 21.10 8.01 3.90
N LYS A 197 21.28 9.30 4.28
CA LYS A 197 20.61 10.42 3.61
C LYS A 197 21.42 10.82 2.38
N VAL A 198 20.72 11.06 1.29
CA VAL A 198 21.26 11.26 -0.04
C VAL A 198 20.89 12.67 -0.52
N SER A 199 21.87 13.46 -0.93
CA SER A 199 21.67 14.89 -1.26
C SER A 199 21.06 15.12 -2.64
N GLN A 200 21.16 14.15 -3.54
CA GLN A 200 20.63 14.20 -4.90
C GLN A 200 20.14 12.82 -5.36
N VAL A 201 19.09 12.79 -6.20
CA VAL A 201 18.47 11.54 -6.69
C VAL A 201 19.47 10.61 -7.41
N ASN A 202 20.43 11.18 -8.14
CA ASN A 202 21.50 10.46 -8.85
C ASN A 202 22.48 9.69 -7.95
N GLN A 203 22.50 9.96 -6.64
CA GLN A 203 23.36 9.29 -5.66
C GLN A 203 22.64 8.11 -4.95
N LEU A 204 21.33 7.90 -5.20
CA LEU A 204 20.59 6.77 -4.63
C LEU A 204 21.27 5.45 -5.03
N GLY A 205 21.58 4.59 -4.05
CA GLY A 205 22.22 3.29 -4.29
C GLY A 205 23.67 3.34 -4.79
N ALA A 206 24.29 4.52 -4.93
CA ALA A 206 25.69 4.68 -5.37
C ALA A 206 26.73 4.18 -4.34
N SER A 207 26.29 3.69 -3.18
CA SER A 207 27.13 3.09 -2.13
C SER A 207 27.09 1.55 -2.09
N LEU A 208 26.28 0.92 -2.95
CA LEU A 208 26.34 -0.53 -3.14
C LEU A 208 27.58 -0.87 -4.00
N PRO A 209 28.41 -1.85 -3.62
CA PRO A 209 29.48 -2.32 -4.49
C PRO A 209 28.85 -2.86 -5.79
N GLN A 210 29.36 -2.41 -6.93
CA GLN A 210 29.08 -3.10 -8.18
C GLN A 210 29.86 -4.40 -8.15
N ASP A 211 29.15 -5.51 -7.99
CA ASP A 211 29.73 -6.85 -7.92
C ASP A 211 30.46 -7.12 -9.24
N GLU A 212 31.79 -7.19 -9.17
CA GLU A 212 32.66 -7.15 -10.35
C GLU A 212 32.56 -8.51 -11.06
N ALA A 213 31.78 -8.53 -12.15
CA ALA A 213 31.38 -9.77 -12.80
C ALA A 213 32.60 -10.66 -13.11
N PRO A 214 32.62 -11.93 -12.65
CA PRO A 214 33.82 -12.74 -12.64
C PRO A 214 34.38 -12.87 -14.06
N ALA A 215 35.62 -12.43 -14.22
CA ALA A 215 36.32 -12.45 -15.49
C ALA A 215 36.28 -13.86 -16.09
N ARG A 216 35.85 -13.97 -17.35
CA ARG A 216 35.83 -15.24 -18.07
C ARG A 216 37.24 -15.81 -18.15
N ALA A 217 37.50 -16.86 -17.38
CA ALA A 217 38.60 -17.77 -17.67
C ALA A 217 38.37 -18.36 -19.07
N ALA A 218 39.46 -18.43 -19.85
CA ALA A 218 39.53 -19.04 -21.18
C ALA A 218 40.21 -20.42 -21.09
#